data_AF-A0A2W6N7W4-F1
#
_entry.id   AF-A0A2W6N7W4-F1
#
_cell.length_a   1.000
_cell.length_b   1.000
_cell.length_c   1.000
_cell.angle_alpha   90.00
_cell.angle_beta   90.00
_cell.angle_gamma   90.00
#
_symmetry.space_group_name_H-M   'P 1'
#
loop_
_entity.id
_entity.type
_entity.pdbx_description
1 polymer ?
#
loop_
_entity_poly.entity_id
_entity_poly.type
_entity_poly.pdbx_seq_one_letter_code
_entity_poly.pdbx_strand_id
1 'polypeptide(L)' 'MRKREEFQTEWELVSDNTKAGRVYYTFDSKEYSDTVQITISISNMFRNPEEEAWRMLDALVV' A
#
# COMPACT_ATOMS: atom_id res chain seq x y z
N MET A 1 1.43 -18.07 -0.16
CA MET A 1 0.53 -17.04 -0.71
C MET A 1 -0.69 -16.97 0.19
N ARG A 2 -0.62 -16.17 1.26
CA ARG A 2 -1.78 -15.81 2.07
C ARG A 2 -2.74 -15.08 1.11
N LYS A 3 -4.03 -15.45 1.07
CA LYS A 3 -4.96 -14.92 0.07
C LYS A 3 -5.06 -13.40 0.26
N ARG A 4 -4.81 -12.64 -0.81
CA ARG A 4 -4.86 -11.17 -0.89
C ARG A 4 -6.12 -10.56 -0.22
N GLU A 5 -7.21 -11.31 -0.19
CA GLU A 5 -8.48 -10.95 0.44
C GLU A 5 -8.42 -10.86 1.98
N GLU A 6 -7.61 -11.70 2.66
CA GLU A 6 -7.42 -11.62 4.11
C GLU A 6 -6.55 -10.39 4.46
N PHE A 7 -5.57 -10.05 3.63
CA PHE A 7 -4.67 -8.92 3.85
C PHE A 7 -5.34 -7.55 3.74
N GLN A 8 -6.33 -7.42 2.84
CA GLN A 8 -7.16 -6.20 2.73
C GLN A 8 -8.11 -5.99 3.93
N THR A 9 -8.26 -6.99 4.81
CA THR A 9 -8.99 -6.81 6.08
C THR A 9 -8.16 -6.16 7.18
N GLU A 10 -6.83 -6.14 7.04
CA GLU A 10 -5.90 -5.60 8.05
C GLU A 10 -5.34 -4.22 7.68
N TRP A 11 -5.32 -3.88 6.39
CA TRP A 11 -4.80 -2.61 5.88
C TRP A 11 -5.81 -1.91 4.97
N GLU A 12 -5.85 -0.58 5.03
CA GLU A 12 -6.63 0.26 4.12
C GLU A 12 -5.76 1.28 3.41
N LEU A 13 -6.06 1.53 2.14
CA LEU A 13 -5.45 2.62 1.38
C LEU A 13 -6.17 3.94 1.74
N VAL A 14 -5.47 4.87 2.38
CA VAL A 14 -6.05 6.12 2.90
C VAL A 14 -5.69 7.35 2.08
N SER A 15 -4.64 7.27 1.27
CA SER A 15 -4.26 8.36 0.36
C SER A 15 -3.42 7.87 -0.80
N ASP A 16 -3.73 8.38 -1.99
CA ASP A 16 -2.82 8.45 -3.12
C ASP A 16 -2.41 9.90 -3.40
N ASN A 17 -1.11 10.12 -3.62
CA ASN A 17 -0.59 11.41 -4.07
C ASN A 17 0.33 11.18 -5.26
N THR A 18 0.04 11.81 -6.40
CA THR A 18 0.90 11.73 -7.58
C THR A 18 1.79 12.96 -7.65
N LYS A 19 3.11 12.74 -7.67
CA LYS A 19 4.11 13.80 -7.95
C LYS A 19 4.95 13.35 -9.14
N ALA A 20 5.59 14.27 -9.86
CA ALA A 20 6.31 13.98 -11.10
C ALA A 20 7.13 12.66 -11.05
N GLY A 21 6.71 11.65 -11.81
CA GLY A 21 7.38 10.35 -11.94
C GLY A 21 7.02 9.29 -10.91
N ARG A 22 6.22 9.60 -9.88
CA ARG A 22 5.90 8.69 -8.77
C ARG A 22 4.48 8.86 -8.24
N VAL A 23 3.91 7.76 -7.76
CA VAL A 23 2.68 7.73 -6.96
C VAL A 23 3.05 7.26 -5.56
N TYR A 24 2.51 7.94 -4.56
CA TYR A 24 2.69 7.60 -3.15
C TYR A 24 1.38 7.03 -2.63
N TYR A 25 1.41 5.79 -2.16
CA TYR A 25 0.26 5.09 -1.58
C TYR A 25 0.47 4.98 -0.07
N THR A 26 -0.47 5.49 0.71
CA THR A 26 -0.40 5.45 2.18
C THR A 26 -1.42 4.44 2.71
N PHE A 27 -0.93 3.51 3.52
CA PHE A 27 -1.70 2.43 4.10
C PHE A 27 -1.74 2.57 5.61
N ASP A 28 -2.94 2.49 6.18
CA ASP A 28 -3.14 2.44 7.63
C ASP A 28 -3.52 1.02 8.05
N SER A 29 -2.96 0.57 9.16
CA SER A 29 -3.37 -0.69 9.77
C SER A 29 -4.72 -0.50 10.46
N LYS A 30 -5.74 -1.27 10.08
CA LYS A 30 -7.06 -1.22 10.71
C LYS A 30 -7.06 -1.66 12.17
N GLU A 31 -6.08 -2.47 12.59
CA GLU A 31 -5.91 -2.89 13.97
C GLU A 31 -5.28 -1.78 14.84
N TYR A 32 -4.51 -0.88 14.22
CA TYR A 32 -3.70 0.12 14.90
C TYR A 32 -3.74 1.47 14.16
N SER A 33 -4.92 1.93 13.74
CA SER A 33 -5.11 3.02 12.76
C SER A 33 -4.27 4.27 13.04
N ASP A 34 -4.02 4.57 14.31
CA ASP A 34 -3.31 5.78 14.73
C ASP A 34 -1.83 5.54 15.07
N THR A 35 -1.35 4.30 14.97
CA THR A 35 -0.01 3.89 15.44
C THR A 35 0.89 3.39 14.31
N VAL A 36 0.34 2.77 13.27
CA VAL A 36 1.14 2.21 12.17
C VAL A 36 0.59 2.64 10.82
N GLN A 37 1.35 3.51 10.17
CA GLN A 37 1.12 3.98 8.81
C GLN A 37 2.34 3.65 7.94
N ILE A 38 2.12 3.12 6.74
CA ILE A 38 3.16 2.80 5.77
C ILE A 38 2.88 3.57 4.48
N THR A 39 3.83 4.40 4.05
CA THR A 39 3.78 5.05 2.74
C THR A 39 4.74 4.38 1.78
N ILE A 40 4.22 3.90 0.65
CA ILE A 40 4.98 3.24 -0.42
C ILE A 40 5.06 4.17 -1.63
N SER A 41 6.28 4.40 -2.12
CA SER A 41 6.55 5.21 -3.30
C SER A 41 6.79 4.31 -4.51
N ILE A 42 5.85 4.32 -5.46
CA ILE A 42 5.91 3.54 -6.70
C ILE A 42 6.17 4.47 -7.89
N SER A 43 6.99 4.03 -8.84
CA SER A 43 7.14 4.78 -10.09
C SER A 43 5.82 4.79 -10.88
N ASN A 44 5.43 5.93 -11.44
CA ASN A 44 4.25 5.98 -12.31
C ASN A 44 4.46 5.28 -13.67
N MET A 45 5.63 4.69 -13.91
CA MET A 45 5.92 3.88 -15.09
C MET A 45 5.36 2.44 -14.99
N PHE A 46 4.93 2.01 -13.80
CA PHE A 46 4.23 0.73 -13.67
C PHE A 46 2.86 0.79 -14.34
N ARG A 47 2.46 -0.31 -15.00
CA ARG A 47 1.14 -0.42 -15.64
C ARG A 47 -0.01 -0.29 -14.63
N ASN A 48 0.20 -0.81 -13.42
CA ASN A 48 -0.72 -0.69 -12.29
C ASN A 48 0.08 -0.39 -11.01
N PRO A 49 0.39 0.88 -10.74
CA PRO A 49 1.25 1.26 -9.62
C PRO A 49 0.61 0.97 -8.24
N GLU A 50 -0.72 0.96 -8.15
CA GLU A 50 -1.44 0.61 -6.92
C GLU A 50 -1.30 -0.89 -6.59
N GLU A 51 -1.47 -1.75 -7.59
CA GLU A 51 -1.26 -3.19 -7.42
C GLU A 51 0.17 -3.49 -6.97
N GLU A 52 1.16 -2.78 -7.50
CA GLU A 52 2.54 -2.94 -7.07
C GLU A 52 2.76 -2.45 -5.63
N ALA A 53 2.11 -1.35 -5.23
CA ALA A 53 2.14 -0.89 -3.84
C ALA A 53 1.57 -1.94 -2.88
N TRP A 54 0.43 -2.55 -3.21
CA TRP A 54 -0.15 -3.64 -2.43
C TRP A 54 0.78 -4.86 -2.33
N ARG A 55 1.48 -5.23 -3.42
CA ARG A 55 2.45 -6.34 -3.40
C ARG A 55 3.65 -6.03 -2.52
N MET A 56 4.13 -4.79 -2.52
CA MET A 56 5.22 -4.38 -1.64
C MET A 56 4.80 -4.34 -0.18
N LEU A 57 3.57 -3.89 0.12
CA LEU A 57 3.02 -3.91 1.48
C LEU A 57 2.99 -5.35 2.02
N ASP A 58 2.44 -6.29 1.25
CA ASP A 58 2.40 -7.73 1.60
C ASP A 58 3.81 -8.28 1.89
N ALA A 59 4.82 -7.87 1.13
CA ALA A 59 6.20 -8.31 1.35
C ALA A 59 6.88 -7.69 2.59
N LEU A 60 6.42 -6.51 3.06
CA LEU A 60 7.04 -5.79 4.18
C LEU A 60 6.53 -6.24 5.54
N VAL A 61 5.29 -6.74 5.62
CA VAL A 61 4.60 -7.05 6.87
C VAL A 61 4.41 -8.56 7.11
N VAL A 62 5.09 -9.41 6.34
CA VAL A 62 5.15 -10.88 6.48
C VAL A 62 6.50 -11.32 7.04
#